data_AF-A0A852BS00-F1
#
_entry.id   AF-A0A852BS00-F1
#
_cell.length_a   1.000
_cell.length_b   1.000
_cell.length_c   1.000
_cell.angle_alpha   90.00
_cell.angle_beta   90.00
_cell.angle_gamma   90.00
#
_symmetry.space_group_name_H-M   'P 1'
#
loop_
_entity.id
_entity.type
_entity.pdbx_description
1 polymer ?
#
loop_
_entity_poly.entity_id
_entity_poly.type
_entity_poly.pdbx_seq_one_letter_code
_entity_poly.pdbx_strand_id
1 'polypeptide(L)'
;VSSPVPAPPILQLEECCTHNNSATLSWKQPPLSTVQVEGYILELDDGNGGQFREVYVGKETMCTVDGLHFNSTYSARVKAFNKSGVSPYSKTLVLQTSEDTQSEEQTLPFPVPLERSQLRRMSPFSSTLNLQPSFPGRSYFELRSSAHQLSLHSSLQSLNSAGELMAWFSFDPASAHADIIFSNDNLTVTCNSYDDRVVLGKTGFSKGLHYWELSIDRYDNHPDPAFGVARIDVLKDAMLGKDDKAWAMYVDNNRSWFMHNNSHTNRTEGGITKGATVGVLLDLTRRTLTFSINEDQQGPVAFENLEGLFFPAVSLNRNVQVTLHTGLPVPEFYTSRSAMP
;
A
#
# COMPACT_ATOMS: atom_id res chain seq x y z
N VAL A 1 34.76 -1.80 33.08
CA VAL A 1 35.43 -1.49 31.80
C VAL A 1 34.35 -0.97 30.86
N SER A 2 34.43 0.27 30.39
CA SER A 2 33.48 0.78 29.40
C SER A 2 33.60 -0.08 28.13
N SER A 3 32.48 -0.50 27.57
CA SER A 3 32.49 -1.25 26.31
C SER A 3 33.17 -0.43 25.21
N PRO A 4 33.90 -1.05 24.28
CA PRO A 4 34.44 -0.33 23.12
C PRO A 4 33.32 0.11 22.16
N VAL A 5 33.60 1.14 21.35
CA VAL A 5 32.72 1.53 20.24
C VAL A 5 32.70 0.44 19.16
N PRO A 6 31.61 0.30 18.38
CA PRO A 6 31.51 -0.73 17.36
C PRO A 6 32.52 -0.59 16.22
N ALA A 7 32.73 -1.68 15.48
CA ALA A 7 33.47 -1.66 14.23
C ALA A 7 32.61 -1.05 13.09
N PRO A 8 33.22 -0.44 12.06
CA PRO A 8 32.49 0.10 10.92
C PRO A 8 31.71 -1.02 10.20
N PRO A 9 30.43 -0.81 9.86
CA PRO A 9 29.65 -1.78 9.09
C PRO A 9 30.19 -1.96 7.66
N ILE A 10 29.81 -3.07 7.06
CA ILE A 10 30.17 -3.45 5.68
C ILE A 10 28.89 -3.43 4.84
N LEU A 11 28.84 -2.57 3.82
CA LEU A 11 27.75 -2.58 2.84
C LEU A 11 27.82 -3.86 1.99
N GLN A 12 26.67 -4.51 1.83
CA GLN A 12 26.50 -5.72 1.02
C GLN A 12 26.13 -5.31 -0.40
N LEU A 13 27.15 -5.04 -1.22
CA LEU A 13 26.98 -4.49 -2.58
C LEU A 13 26.03 -5.31 -3.46
N GLU A 14 26.06 -6.63 -3.32
CA GLU A 14 25.21 -7.56 -4.08
C GLU A 14 23.72 -7.45 -3.73
N GLU A 15 23.41 -6.93 -2.54
CA GLU A 15 22.05 -6.74 -2.02
C GLU A 15 21.60 -5.27 -2.10
N CYS A 16 22.51 -4.35 -2.48
CA CYS A 16 22.18 -2.95 -2.68
C CYS A 16 21.73 -2.74 -4.12
N CYS A 17 20.62 -2.03 -4.33
CA CYS A 17 20.11 -1.76 -5.67
C CYS A 17 19.36 -0.43 -5.72
N THR A 18 19.25 0.14 -6.92
CA THR A 18 18.38 1.27 -7.22
C THR A 18 17.24 0.80 -8.11
N HIS A 19 16.06 1.36 -7.88
CA HIS A 19 14.88 1.10 -8.71
C HIS A 19 14.08 2.38 -8.83
N ASN A 20 13.88 2.88 -10.05
CA ASN A 20 13.24 4.17 -10.30
C ASN A 20 13.93 5.30 -9.50
N ASN A 21 13.20 5.89 -8.56
CA ASN A 21 13.66 6.94 -7.66
C ASN A 21 13.84 6.45 -6.21
N SER A 22 14.11 5.16 -6.00
CA SER A 22 14.45 4.61 -4.69
C SER A 22 15.76 3.83 -4.70
N ALA A 23 16.35 3.71 -3.52
CA ALA A 23 17.59 2.98 -3.28
C ALA A 23 17.46 2.06 -2.07
N THR A 24 17.69 0.76 -2.26
CA THR A 24 17.77 -0.22 -1.19
C THR A 24 19.23 -0.46 -0.83
N LEU A 25 19.54 -0.35 0.46
CA LEU A 25 20.88 -0.48 1.02
C LEU A 25 20.88 -1.56 2.10
N SER A 26 21.82 -2.50 2.00
CA SER A 26 22.03 -3.59 2.96
C SER A 26 23.44 -3.51 3.53
N TRP A 27 23.60 -3.76 4.84
CA TRP A 27 24.88 -3.73 5.55
C TRP A 27 24.94 -4.76 6.67
N LYS A 28 26.14 -5.21 7.00
CA LYS A 28 26.38 -6.14 8.11
C LYS A 28 27.56 -5.75 8.97
N GLN A 29 27.57 -6.26 10.19
CA GLN A 29 28.72 -6.16 11.07
C GLN A 29 29.88 -7.03 10.54
N PRO A 30 31.15 -6.62 10.72
CA PRO A 30 32.29 -7.45 10.35
C PRO A 30 32.25 -8.82 11.07
N PRO A 31 32.55 -9.94 10.37
CA PRO A 31 32.34 -11.30 10.90
C PRO A 31 33.05 -11.64 12.22
N LEU A 32 34.10 -10.91 12.58
CA LEU A 32 34.90 -11.14 13.79
C LEU A 32 34.62 -10.11 14.90
N SER A 33 33.61 -9.26 14.73
CA SER A 33 33.32 -8.22 15.70
C SER A 33 32.56 -8.81 16.90
N THR A 34 33.16 -8.70 18.08
CA THR A 34 32.59 -9.17 19.36
C THR A 34 31.88 -8.05 20.13
N VAL A 35 31.90 -6.83 19.60
CA VAL A 35 31.31 -5.64 20.22
C VAL A 35 29.83 -5.59 19.90
N GLN A 36 28.99 -5.43 20.93
CA GLN A 36 27.55 -5.31 20.74
C GLN A 36 27.19 -3.98 20.09
N VAL A 37 26.40 -4.07 19.01
CA VAL A 37 25.82 -2.93 18.29
C VAL A 37 24.40 -2.70 18.80
N GLU A 38 24.05 -1.45 19.09
CA GLU A 38 22.67 -1.07 19.45
C GLU A 38 21.87 -0.57 18.26
N GLY A 39 22.53 -0.12 17.20
CA GLY A 39 21.91 0.26 15.94
C GLY A 39 22.91 0.81 14.94
N TYR A 40 22.36 1.28 13.82
CA TYR A 40 23.05 1.82 12.68
C TYR A 40 22.42 3.15 12.29
N ILE A 41 23.24 4.02 11.72
CA ILE A 41 22.84 5.29 11.14
C ILE A 41 23.28 5.26 9.69
N LEU A 42 22.32 5.32 8.77
CA LEU A 42 22.54 5.42 7.34
C LEU A 42 22.42 6.87 6.91
N GLU A 43 23.39 7.32 6.13
CA GLU A 43 23.41 8.65 5.53
C GLU A 43 23.45 8.57 4.00
N LEU A 44 22.71 9.46 3.36
CA LEU A 44 22.71 9.69 1.92
C LEU A 44 22.98 11.17 1.62
N ASP A 45 23.66 11.48 0.52
CA ASP A 45 23.75 12.86 0.02
C ASP A 45 22.46 13.27 -0.73
N ASP A 46 22.44 14.50 -1.25
CA ASP A 46 21.28 15.06 -1.97
C ASP A 46 21.21 14.64 -3.45
N GLY A 47 22.08 13.73 -3.90
CA GLY A 47 22.13 13.29 -5.30
C GLY A 47 22.95 14.21 -6.21
N ASN A 48 23.53 15.28 -5.65
CA ASN A 48 24.31 16.28 -6.37
C ASN A 48 25.69 16.51 -5.71
N GLY A 49 26.16 15.55 -4.91
CA GLY A 49 27.43 15.62 -4.17
C GLY A 49 27.41 16.60 -2.99
N GLY A 50 26.23 16.97 -2.50
CA GLY A 50 26.05 17.88 -1.37
C GLY A 50 26.26 17.22 -0.01
N GLN A 51 25.59 17.76 1.02
CA GLN A 51 25.75 17.27 2.39
C GLN A 51 25.02 15.94 2.62
N PHE A 52 25.69 15.02 3.30
CA PHE A 52 25.08 13.80 3.82
C PHE A 52 24.03 14.13 4.89
N ARG A 53 22.87 13.47 4.80
CA ARG A 53 21.78 13.52 5.79
C ARG A 53 21.44 12.14 6.28
N GLU A 54 21.06 12.04 7.55
CA GLU A 54 20.60 10.80 8.15
C GLU A 54 19.23 10.44 7.59
N VAL A 55 19.16 9.32 6.87
CA VAL A 55 17.94 8.81 6.24
C VAL A 55 17.37 7.62 7.00
N TYR A 56 18.18 6.98 7.86
CA TYR A 56 17.73 5.91 8.73
C TYR A 56 18.55 5.84 10.02
N VAL A 57 17.86 5.58 11.14
CA VAL A 57 18.46 5.28 12.44
C VAL A 57 17.70 4.11 13.07
N GLY A 58 18.35 2.97 13.28
CA GLY A 58 17.67 1.80 13.84
C GLY A 58 18.54 0.55 13.88
N LYS A 59 17.94 -0.59 14.24
CA LYS A 59 18.66 -1.87 14.44
C LYS A 59 18.77 -2.73 13.19
N GLU A 60 17.95 -2.43 12.18
CA GLU A 60 17.91 -3.20 10.96
C GLU A 60 19.21 -3.03 10.17
N THR A 61 19.46 -4.04 9.36
CA THR A 61 20.64 -4.18 8.52
C THR A 61 20.34 -3.93 7.04
N MET A 62 19.10 -3.53 6.75
CA MET A 62 18.63 -3.19 5.41
C MET A 62 17.64 -2.03 5.51
N CYS A 63 17.71 -1.09 4.58
CA CYS A 63 16.81 0.05 4.50
C CYS A 63 16.61 0.46 3.04
N THR A 64 15.36 0.74 2.66
CA THR A 64 15.00 1.35 1.39
C THR A 64 14.71 2.83 1.60
N VAL A 65 15.33 3.67 0.78
CA VAL A 65 15.16 5.12 0.77
C VAL A 65 14.43 5.51 -0.50
N ASP A 66 13.18 5.94 -0.35
CA ASP A 66 12.31 6.36 -1.46
C ASP A 66 12.31 7.88 -1.66
N GLY A 67 11.73 8.33 -2.78
CA GLY A 67 11.55 9.77 -3.05
C GLY A 67 12.85 10.49 -3.42
N LEU A 68 13.84 9.76 -3.94
CA LEU A 68 15.06 10.34 -4.48
C LEU A 68 14.75 11.10 -5.79
N HIS A 69 15.69 11.92 -6.24
CA HIS A 69 15.60 12.54 -7.55
C HIS A 69 15.89 11.47 -8.63
N PHE A 70 15.14 11.52 -9.72
CA PHE A 70 15.43 10.70 -10.90
C PHE A 70 16.76 11.12 -11.54
N ASN A 71 17.37 10.19 -12.26
CA ASN A 71 18.65 10.34 -12.96
C ASN A 71 19.74 11.03 -12.12
N SER A 72 19.80 10.72 -10.84
CA SER A 72 20.68 11.38 -9.87
C SER A 72 21.61 10.36 -9.24
N THR A 73 22.85 10.80 -8.97
CA THR A 73 23.88 9.94 -8.39
C THR A 73 23.99 10.21 -6.91
N TYR A 74 23.65 9.21 -6.10
CA TYR A 74 23.65 9.28 -4.65
C TYR A 74 24.87 8.59 -4.05
N SER A 75 25.46 9.23 -3.05
CA SER A 75 26.49 8.64 -2.20
C SER A 75 25.89 8.19 -0.87
N ALA A 76 26.07 6.92 -0.51
CA ALA A 76 25.56 6.33 0.72
C ALA A 76 26.69 5.85 1.63
N ARG A 77 26.54 6.03 2.94
CA ARG A 77 27.48 5.51 3.96
C ARG A 77 26.75 5.19 5.26
N VAL A 78 27.21 4.16 5.98
CA VAL A 78 26.57 3.71 7.23
C VAL A 78 27.59 3.64 8.37
N LYS A 79 27.18 4.01 9.59
CA LYS A 79 27.96 3.86 10.83
C LYS A 79 27.14 3.07 11.87
N ALA A 80 27.80 2.32 12.74
CA ALA A 80 27.17 1.62 13.86
C ALA A 80 27.26 2.47 15.14
N PHE A 81 26.37 2.25 16.09
CA PHE A 81 26.45 2.90 17.41
C PHE A 81 26.09 1.95 18.55
N ASN A 82 26.62 2.24 19.73
CA ASN A 82 26.23 1.65 21.00
C ASN A 82 26.35 2.70 22.12
N LYS A 83 26.07 2.32 23.38
CA LYS A 83 26.19 3.19 24.56
C LYS A 83 27.53 3.90 24.73
N SER A 84 28.58 3.40 24.09
CA SER A 84 29.95 3.91 24.19
C SER A 84 30.26 4.95 23.10
N GLY A 85 29.44 5.01 22.04
CA GLY A 85 29.59 5.97 20.94
C GLY A 85 29.31 5.36 19.56
N VAL A 86 29.71 6.12 18.53
CA VAL A 86 29.54 5.77 17.11
C VAL A 86 30.84 5.22 16.52
N SER A 87 30.73 4.29 15.57
CA SER A 87 31.85 3.78 14.78
C SER A 87 32.27 4.79 13.70
N PRO A 88 33.44 4.59 13.08
CA PRO A 88 33.70 5.15 11.74
C PRO A 88 32.65 4.71 10.72
N TYR A 89 32.53 5.44 9.62
CA TYR A 89 31.65 5.07 8.51
C TYR A 89 32.19 3.86 7.73
N SER A 90 31.28 3.16 7.06
CA SER A 90 31.59 2.20 6.00
C SER A 90 32.31 2.88 4.83
N LYS A 91 32.78 2.07 3.88
CA LYS A 91 33.08 2.59 2.53
C LYS A 91 31.83 3.25 1.96
N THR A 92 32.01 4.33 1.22
CA THR A 92 30.92 4.99 0.50
C THR A 92 30.52 4.15 -0.71
N LEU A 93 29.22 3.94 -0.86
CA LEU A 93 28.61 3.31 -2.03
C LEU A 93 27.98 4.39 -2.89
N VAL A 94 28.24 4.35 -4.20
CA VAL A 94 27.64 5.26 -5.18
C VAL A 94 26.55 4.51 -5.94
N LEU A 95 25.38 5.11 -6.01
CA LEU A 95 24.16 4.55 -6.60
C LEU A 95 23.58 5.56 -7.61
N GLN A 96 22.96 5.07 -8.68
CA GLN A 96 22.31 5.94 -9.68
C GLN A 96 20.84 5.55 -9.83
N THR A 97 19.95 6.53 -9.68
CA THR A 97 18.51 6.35 -9.90
C THR A 97 18.18 6.38 -11.40
N SER A 98 17.05 5.76 -11.78
CA SER A 98 16.63 5.67 -13.18
C SER A 98 16.23 7.03 -13.76
N GLU A 99 16.22 7.15 -15.08
CA GLU A 99 15.71 8.34 -15.76
C GLU A 99 14.19 8.50 -15.54
N ASP A 100 13.71 9.75 -15.49
CA ASP A 100 12.28 10.06 -15.45
C ASP A 100 11.69 9.88 -16.85
N THR A 101 11.30 8.65 -17.19
CA THR A 101 10.48 8.40 -18.38
C THR A 101 9.04 8.79 -18.07
N GLN A 102 8.72 10.07 -18.22
CA GLN A 102 7.33 10.51 -18.39
C GLN A 102 6.80 9.87 -19.67
N SER A 103 5.93 8.88 -19.54
CA SER A 103 5.23 8.32 -20.70
C SER A 103 4.31 9.39 -21.29
N GLU A 104 4.72 10.00 -22.41
CA GLU A 104 3.84 10.85 -23.22
C GLU A 104 2.61 10.03 -23.66
N GLU A 105 1.43 10.39 -23.17
CA GLU A 105 0.17 9.98 -23.78
C GLU A 105 0.11 10.53 -25.21
N GLN A 106 0.45 9.71 -26.20
CA GLN A 106 0.11 9.98 -27.59
C GLN A 106 -1.41 9.86 -27.76
N THR A 107 -2.10 11.00 -27.61
CA THR A 107 -3.47 11.18 -28.05
C THR A 107 -3.53 11.10 -29.57
N LEU A 108 -3.94 9.94 -30.11
CA LEU A 108 -4.29 9.82 -31.53
C LEU A 108 -5.64 10.53 -31.77
N PRO A 109 -5.75 11.48 -32.73
CA PRO A 109 -7.03 12.08 -33.06
C PRO A 109 -7.84 11.14 -33.98
N PHE A 110 -8.99 10.67 -33.50
CA PHE A 110 -9.97 9.97 -34.35
C PHE A 110 -10.72 10.95 -35.28
N PRO A 111 -11.08 10.53 -36.51
CA PRO A 111 -11.72 11.37 -37.50
C PRO A 111 -13.21 11.58 -37.20
N VAL A 112 -13.68 12.82 -37.29
CA VAL A 112 -15.09 13.21 -37.14
C VAL A 112 -15.84 12.95 -38.46
N PRO A 113 -17.02 12.28 -38.47
CA PRO A 113 -17.85 12.18 -39.67
C PRO A 113 -18.49 13.53 -40.04
N LEU A 114 -18.40 13.88 -41.33
CA LEU A 114 -19.07 15.03 -41.94
C LEU A 114 -20.60 14.82 -41.98
N GLU A 115 -21.37 15.78 -41.45
CA GLU A 115 -22.50 16.33 -42.20
C GLU A 115 -22.88 17.77 -41.79
N ARG A 116 -23.10 18.57 -42.85
CA ARG A 116 -23.97 19.76 -43.00
C ARG A 116 -23.57 21.15 -42.48
N SER A 117 -22.95 21.85 -43.43
CA SER A 117 -23.39 23.14 -44.03
C SER A 117 -23.30 24.45 -43.23
N GLN A 118 -22.22 25.19 -43.55
CA GLN A 118 -22.16 26.60 -44.00
C GLN A 118 -22.87 27.69 -43.16
N LEU A 119 -22.07 28.57 -42.53
CA LEU A 119 -22.00 29.97 -42.96
C LEU A 119 -20.79 30.73 -42.37
N ARG A 120 -20.09 31.38 -43.29
CA ARG A 120 -18.93 32.29 -43.23
C ARG A 120 -18.85 33.27 -42.04
N ARG A 121 -17.64 33.45 -41.49
CA ARG A 121 -16.79 34.66 -41.72
C ARG A 121 -15.39 34.50 -41.07
N MET A 122 -14.36 34.76 -41.87
CA MET A 122 -12.97 35.04 -41.42
C MET A 122 -12.96 36.37 -40.64
N SER A 123 -12.11 36.58 -39.64
CA SER A 123 -10.73 37.09 -39.79
C SER A 123 -10.09 37.35 -38.40
N PRO A 124 -8.76 37.52 -38.31
CA PRO A 124 -7.95 37.27 -37.12
C PRO A 124 -7.53 38.56 -36.38
N PHE A 125 -7.07 38.47 -35.13
CA PHE A 125 -6.04 39.36 -34.60
C PHE A 125 -5.29 38.73 -33.40
N SER A 126 -3.96 38.80 -33.49
CA SER A 126 -2.95 38.53 -32.45
C SER A 126 -3.18 39.34 -31.17
N SER A 127 -2.63 38.88 -30.04
CA SER A 127 -1.47 39.53 -29.39
C SER A 127 -1.08 38.86 -28.06
N THR A 128 0.19 39.05 -27.74
CA THR A 128 1.10 38.44 -26.77
C THR A 128 1.08 39.02 -25.35
N LEU A 129 1.63 38.24 -24.41
CA LEU A 129 2.40 38.58 -23.19
C LEU A 129 1.72 39.41 -22.06
N ASN A 130 1.79 38.92 -20.81
CA ASN A 130 2.85 39.32 -19.86
C ASN A 130 2.74 38.67 -18.46
N LEU A 131 3.91 38.58 -17.81
CA LEU A 131 4.17 38.10 -16.45
C LEU A 131 3.68 39.08 -15.36
N GLN A 132 3.29 38.58 -14.18
CA GLN A 132 4.12 38.56 -12.95
C GLN A 132 3.33 38.16 -11.67
N PRO A 133 4.04 37.75 -10.60
CA PRO A 133 3.49 37.08 -9.41
C PRO A 133 3.42 37.98 -8.17
N SER A 134 2.59 37.60 -7.19
CA SER A 134 2.74 37.98 -5.77
C SER A 134 1.62 37.35 -4.92
N PHE A 135 1.95 36.63 -3.85
CA PHE A 135 1.90 37.13 -2.45
C PHE A 135 2.31 36.04 -1.43
N PRO A 136 2.75 36.42 -0.21
CA PRO A 136 3.57 35.59 0.69
C PRO A 136 2.86 35.10 1.97
N GLY A 137 3.47 34.09 2.60
CA GLY A 137 3.75 34.05 4.04
C GLY A 137 2.72 33.43 5.00
N ARG A 138 3.16 32.39 5.75
CA ARG A 138 3.27 32.42 7.23
C ARG A 138 3.91 31.13 7.79
N SER A 139 4.86 31.34 8.68
CA SER A 139 5.48 30.38 9.62
C SER A 139 4.94 30.68 11.02
N TYR A 140 4.76 29.66 11.88
CA TYR A 140 4.83 29.78 13.34
C TYR A 140 5.29 28.46 13.99
N PHE A 141 6.52 28.50 14.52
CA PHE A 141 7.11 27.90 15.74
C PHE A 141 6.63 26.55 16.34
N GLU A 142 7.58 25.59 16.41
CA GLU A 142 8.20 24.95 17.61
C GLU A 142 7.57 25.23 19.00
N LEU A 143 7.51 24.33 20.01
CA LEU A 143 8.41 23.27 20.50
C LEU A 143 7.67 22.51 21.64
N ARG A 144 7.83 21.18 21.78
CA ARG A 144 8.35 20.56 23.03
C ARG A 144 8.49 19.04 22.98
N SER A 145 9.50 18.62 23.73
CA SER A 145 10.13 17.31 23.92
C SER A 145 9.36 16.33 24.82
N SER A 146 9.70 15.04 24.63
CA SER A 146 9.82 13.95 25.63
C SER A 146 8.59 13.10 25.97
N ALA A 147 8.64 11.80 25.64
CA ALA A 147 9.07 10.74 26.57
C ALA A 147 9.02 9.35 25.90
N HIS A 148 9.98 8.49 26.25
CA HIS A 148 9.99 7.06 25.95
C HIS A 148 8.75 6.34 26.47
N GLN A 149 8.19 5.43 25.67
CA GLN A 149 7.66 4.19 26.22
C GLN A 149 7.77 3.04 25.20
N LEU A 150 8.51 2.01 25.59
CA LEU A 150 8.50 0.68 24.96
C LEU A 150 7.06 0.14 24.98
N SER A 151 6.54 -0.38 23.86
CA SER A 151 5.50 -1.40 23.95
C SER A 151 5.67 -2.49 22.90
N LEU A 152 5.72 -3.72 23.41
CA LEU A 152 5.35 -4.93 22.69
C LEU A 152 3.91 -4.74 22.21
N HIS A 153 3.64 -4.77 20.90
CA HIS A 153 2.26 -4.65 20.42
C HIS A 153 1.68 -6.02 20.04
N SER A 154 0.95 -6.58 21.01
CA SER A 154 -0.27 -7.34 20.75
C SER A 154 -1.26 -6.45 19.98
N SER A 155 -1.94 -6.98 18.97
CA SER A 155 -3.00 -6.30 18.22
C SER A 155 -3.98 -5.61 19.18
N LEU A 156 -4.12 -4.28 19.09
CA LEU A 156 -5.09 -3.54 19.91
C LEU A 156 -6.50 -3.85 19.40
N GLN A 157 -7.25 -4.64 20.16
CA GLN A 157 -8.69 -4.79 19.99
C GLN A 157 -9.38 -3.75 20.88
N SER A 158 -10.20 -2.88 20.29
CA SER A 158 -11.00 -1.91 21.04
C SER A 158 -12.46 -2.38 21.07
N LEU A 159 -13.11 -2.29 22.22
CA LEU A 159 -14.54 -2.58 22.35
C LEU A 159 -15.36 -1.35 21.91
N ASN A 160 -16.37 -1.53 21.06
CA ASN A 160 -17.36 -0.49 20.79
C ASN A 160 -18.39 -0.38 21.93
N SER A 161 -19.27 0.62 21.87
CA SER A 161 -20.36 0.87 22.83
C SER A 161 -21.32 -0.31 23.02
N ALA A 162 -21.34 -1.25 22.07
CA ALA A 162 -22.14 -2.48 22.07
C ALA A 162 -21.35 -3.73 22.53
N GLY A 163 -20.08 -3.58 22.90
CA GLY A 163 -19.22 -4.69 23.36
C GLY A 163 -18.62 -5.55 22.23
N GLU A 164 -18.66 -5.09 20.98
CA GLU A 164 -18.04 -5.79 19.85
C GLU A 164 -16.57 -5.40 19.71
N LEU A 165 -15.72 -6.39 19.43
CA LEU A 165 -14.28 -6.21 19.23
C LEU A 165 -14.02 -5.62 17.84
N MET A 166 -13.56 -4.37 17.79
CA MET A 166 -13.11 -3.72 16.58
C MET A 166 -11.62 -3.99 16.39
N ALA A 167 -11.26 -4.56 15.23
CA ALA A 167 -9.88 -4.84 14.88
C ALA A 167 -9.30 -3.71 14.02
N TRP A 168 -8.18 -3.15 14.47
CA TRP A 168 -7.39 -2.19 13.72
C TRP A 168 -6.23 -2.93 13.04
N PHE A 169 -6.14 -2.81 11.72
CA PHE A 169 -5.06 -3.44 10.97
C PHE A 169 -4.78 -2.71 9.65
N SER A 170 -3.59 -2.92 9.11
CA SER A 170 -3.17 -2.50 7.78
C SER A 170 -2.85 -3.71 6.91
N PHE A 171 -2.53 -3.49 5.63
CA PHE A 171 -1.97 -4.53 4.80
C PHE A 171 -0.58 -4.97 5.29
N ASP A 172 -0.22 -6.21 5.00
CA ASP A 172 1.07 -6.81 5.35
C ASP A 172 2.00 -6.85 4.12
N PRO A 173 3.04 -6.00 4.06
CA PRO A 173 4.04 -6.05 2.99
C PRO A 173 4.73 -7.40 2.84
N ALA A 174 4.88 -8.17 3.93
CA ALA A 174 5.51 -9.49 3.87
C ALA A 174 4.65 -10.54 3.18
N SER A 175 3.34 -10.28 3.05
CA SER A 175 2.39 -11.15 2.38
C SER A 175 2.21 -10.84 0.88
N ALA A 176 2.65 -9.67 0.42
CA ALA A 176 2.32 -9.18 -0.91
C ALA A 176 3.17 -9.81 -2.01
N HIS A 177 2.59 -9.89 -3.20
CA HIS A 177 3.37 -10.02 -4.43
C HIS A 177 4.30 -8.80 -4.60
N ALA A 178 5.47 -8.99 -5.21
CA ALA A 178 6.48 -7.94 -5.41
C ALA A 178 5.99 -6.74 -6.24
N ASP A 179 4.91 -6.92 -7.02
CA ASP A 179 4.32 -5.86 -7.85
C ASP A 179 3.30 -4.99 -7.08
N ILE A 180 2.91 -5.38 -5.86
CA ILE A 180 2.00 -4.57 -5.03
C ILE A 180 2.76 -3.37 -4.49
N ILE A 181 2.15 -2.20 -4.66
CA ILE A 181 2.69 -0.92 -4.20
C ILE A 181 1.86 -0.46 -3.02
N PHE A 182 2.53 -0.16 -1.91
CA PHE A 182 1.93 0.34 -0.68
C PHE A 182 2.11 1.84 -0.55
N SER A 183 1.16 2.49 0.09
CA SER A 183 1.27 3.88 0.55
C SER A 183 0.37 4.09 1.78
N ASN A 184 0.39 5.30 2.35
CA ASN A 184 -0.49 5.68 3.46
C ASN A 184 -0.41 4.69 4.64
N ASP A 185 0.79 4.48 5.19
CA ASP A 185 1.04 3.55 6.30
C ASP A 185 0.53 2.10 6.05
N ASN A 186 0.71 1.63 4.81
CA ASN A 186 0.23 0.33 4.32
C ASN A 186 -1.30 0.18 4.37
N LEU A 187 -2.04 1.27 4.36
CA LEU A 187 -3.50 1.25 4.23
C LEU A 187 -3.95 1.36 2.77
N THR A 188 -3.12 1.92 1.90
CA THR A 188 -3.45 2.09 0.48
C THR A 188 -2.60 1.19 -0.38
N VAL A 189 -3.22 0.46 -1.30
CA VAL A 189 -2.53 -0.45 -2.23
C VAL A 189 -2.94 -0.20 -3.68
N THR A 190 -1.95 -0.30 -4.56
CA THR A 190 -2.11 -0.43 -6.01
C THR A 190 -1.14 -1.50 -6.50
N CYS A 191 -1.00 -1.66 -7.81
CA CYS A 191 -0.13 -2.66 -8.41
C CYS A 191 0.65 -2.04 -9.57
N ASN A 192 1.84 -2.54 -9.87
CA ASN A 192 2.60 -2.15 -11.04
C ASN A 192 2.22 -2.97 -12.29
N SER A 193 1.69 -4.18 -12.10
CA SER A 193 1.38 -5.13 -13.16
C SER A 193 0.00 -4.89 -13.79
N TYR A 194 -0.17 -5.34 -15.03
CA TYR A 194 -1.49 -5.51 -15.65
C TYR A 194 -2.22 -6.78 -15.16
N ASP A 195 -1.46 -7.77 -14.70
CA ASP A 195 -2.02 -8.94 -14.03
C ASP A 195 -2.46 -8.58 -12.62
N ASP A 196 -3.48 -9.27 -12.12
CA ASP A 196 -3.91 -9.13 -10.74
C ASP A 196 -2.92 -9.79 -9.78
N ARG A 197 -2.61 -9.07 -8.70
CA ARG A 197 -1.67 -9.48 -7.67
C ARG A 197 -2.31 -9.37 -6.30
N VAL A 198 -1.95 -10.28 -5.39
CA VAL A 198 -2.58 -10.38 -4.08
C VAL A 198 -1.75 -9.70 -2.99
N VAL A 199 -2.46 -9.09 -2.05
CA VAL A 199 -1.95 -8.67 -0.74
C VAL A 199 -2.93 -9.06 0.35
N LEU A 200 -2.41 -9.40 1.53
CA LEU A 200 -3.20 -9.74 2.71
C LEU A 200 -3.15 -8.64 3.77
N GLY A 201 -4.19 -8.58 4.61
CA GLY A 201 -4.17 -7.85 5.87
C GLY A 201 -3.22 -8.52 6.87
N LYS A 202 -2.61 -7.73 7.75
CA LYS A 202 -1.66 -8.22 8.76
C LYS A 202 -2.30 -9.01 9.89
N THR A 203 -3.60 -8.83 10.12
CA THR A 203 -4.32 -9.51 11.20
C THR A 203 -5.17 -10.65 10.63
N GLY A 204 -4.99 -11.84 11.19
CA GLY A 204 -5.80 -13.02 10.88
C GLY A 204 -6.95 -13.21 11.87
N PHE A 205 -8.08 -13.66 11.37
CA PHE A 205 -9.32 -13.90 12.13
C PHE A 205 -9.69 -15.39 12.12
N SER A 206 -10.02 -15.92 13.28
CA SER A 206 -10.39 -17.34 13.47
C SER A 206 -11.70 -17.57 14.23
N LYS A 207 -12.33 -16.50 14.73
CA LYS A 207 -13.61 -16.52 15.45
C LYS A 207 -14.22 -15.13 15.48
N GLY A 208 -15.52 -15.05 15.74
CA GLY A 208 -16.24 -13.78 15.91
C GLY A 208 -16.76 -13.19 14.61
N LEU A 209 -17.21 -11.94 14.68
CA LEU A 209 -17.79 -11.17 13.60
C LEU A 209 -16.88 -9.98 13.30
N HIS A 210 -16.46 -9.82 12.05
CA HIS A 210 -15.50 -8.79 11.65
C HIS A 210 -15.98 -8.08 10.38
N TYR A 211 -15.83 -6.76 10.37
CA TYR A 211 -16.18 -5.92 9.23
C TYR A 211 -15.05 -4.93 8.94
N TRP A 212 -14.77 -4.73 7.65
CA TRP A 212 -13.88 -3.71 7.15
C TRP A 212 -14.34 -3.27 5.77
N GLU A 213 -13.86 -2.10 5.33
CA GLU A 213 -14.21 -1.53 4.03
C GLU A 213 -12.96 -1.21 3.22
N LEU A 214 -13.13 -1.18 1.90
CA LEU A 214 -12.14 -0.66 0.96
C LEU A 214 -12.76 0.45 0.11
N SER A 215 -12.17 1.64 0.14
CA SER A 215 -12.55 2.72 -0.78
C SER A 215 -11.82 2.57 -2.11
N ILE A 216 -12.53 2.82 -3.21
CA ILE A 216 -11.97 2.82 -4.56
C ILE A 216 -11.40 4.20 -4.88
N ASP A 217 -10.09 4.37 -4.73
CA ASP A 217 -9.43 5.66 -4.91
C ASP A 217 -9.18 5.96 -6.41
N ARG A 218 -8.92 4.90 -7.18
CA ARG A 218 -8.73 4.92 -8.64
C ARG A 218 -9.34 3.66 -9.26
N TYR A 219 -10.04 3.83 -10.36
CA TYR A 219 -10.61 2.75 -11.17
C TYR A 219 -10.65 3.21 -12.62
N ASP A 220 -9.66 2.78 -13.40
CA ASP A 220 -9.49 3.18 -14.79
C ASP A 220 -9.78 2.00 -15.72
N ASN A 221 -10.36 2.25 -16.89
CA ASN A 221 -10.81 1.21 -17.83
C ASN A 221 -11.90 0.30 -17.24
N HIS A 222 -11.73 -1.02 -17.35
CA HIS A 222 -12.69 -2.04 -16.92
C HIS A 222 -12.00 -3.27 -16.27
N PRO A 223 -11.13 -3.10 -15.25
CA PRO A 223 -10.54 -4.21 -14.52
C PRO A 223 -11.55 -4.87 -13.56
N ASP A 224 -11.20 -6.06 -13.09
CA ASP A 224 -11.99 -6.87 -12.16
C ASP A 224 -11.25 -7.04 -10.81
N PRO A 225 -10.98 -5.98 -10.03
CA PRO A 225 -10.39 -6.15 -8.70
C PRO A 225 -11.27 -7.07 -7.84
N ALA A 226 -10.62 -7.89 -7.02
CA ALA A 226 -11.28 -8.84 -6.16
C ALA A 226 -11.00 -8.58 -4.67
N PHE A 227 -12.03 -8.72 -3.86
CA PHE A 227 -12.04 -8.42 -2.43
C PHE A 227 -12.56 -9.62 -1.66
N GLY A 228 -11.94 -9.96 -0.53
CA GLY A 228 -12.43 -11.07 0.27
C GLY A 228 -11.49 -11.49 1.38
N VAL A 229 -11.42 -12.81 1.58
CA VAL A 229 -10.57 -13.43 2.59
C VAL A 229 -9.76 -14.57 1.99
N ALA A 230 -8.58 -14.82 2.55
CA ALA A 230 -7.69 -15.87 2.08
C ALA A 230 -6.91 -16.54 3.21
N ARG A 231 -6.35 -17.72 2.92
CA ARG A 231 -5.30 -18.35 3.73
C ARG A 231 -3.96 -17.64 3.49
N ILE A 232 -3.02 -17.81 4.43
CA ILE A 232 -1.69 -17.20 4.37
C ILE A 232 -0.92 -17.61 3.09
N ASP A 233 -1.11 -18.85 2.65
CA ASP A 233 -0.43 -19.51 1.53
C ASP A 233 -1.20 -19.41 0.20
N VAL A 234 -2.19 -18.51 0.07
CA VAL A 234 -2.87 -18.21 -1.20
C VAL A 234 -1.87 -17.83 -2.29
N LEU A 235 -2.14 -18.21 -3.55
CA LEU A 235 -1.37 -17.74 -4.70
C LEU A 235 -1.34 -16.19 -4.75
N LYS A 236 -0.15 -15.62 -4.97
CA LYS A 236 0.04 -14.16 -4.94
C LYS A 236 0.07 -13.52 -6.33
N ASP A 237 0.26 -14.34 -7.35
CA ASP A 237 0.42 -13.99 -8.76
C ASP A 237 -0.87 -14.19 -9.59
N ALA A 238 -2.01 -14.30 -8.92
CA ALA A 238 -3.31 -14.55 -9.53
C ALA A 238 -4.44 -13.76 -8.86
N MET A 239 -5.56 -13.56 -9.57
CA MET A 239 -6.80 -13.03 -8.98
C MET A 239 -7.28 -13.92 -7.81
N LEU A 240 -7.76 -13.30 -6.73
CA LEU A 240 -8.32 -14.02 -5.59
C LEU A 240 -9.50 -14.90 -6.02
N GLY A 241 -9.54 -16.11 -5.46
CA GLY A 241 -10.55 -17.12 -5.77
C GLY A 241 -10.17 -18.04 -6.92
N LYS A 242 -9.05 -17.80 -7.63
CA LYS A 242 -8.54 -18.76 -8.63
C LYS A 242 -8.05 -20.07 -8.02
N ASP A 243 -7.56 -20.05 -6.80
CA ASP A 243 -7.18 -21.26 -6.05
C ASP A 243 -8.23 -21.63 -4.99
N ASP A 244 -7.96 -22.71 -4.27
CA ASP A 244 -8.78 -23.23 -3.18
C ASP A 244 -8.52 -22.54 -1.82
N LYS A 245 -7.74 -21.45 -1.80
CA LYS A 245 -7.27 -20.77 -0.58
C LYS A 245 -7.86 -19.38 -0.40
N ALA A 246 -8.63 -18.88 -1.37
CA ALA A 246 -9.32 -17.61 -1.30
C ALA A 246 -10.82 -17.72 -1.60
N TRP A 247 -11.58 -16.85 -0.94
CA TRP A 247 -13.02 -16.66 -1.12
C TRP A 247 -13.25 -15.17 -1.34
N ALA A 248 -13.65 -14.79 -2.55
CA ALA A 248 -13.67 -13.39 -2.94
C ALA A 248 -14.90 -13.03 -3.78
N MET A 249 -15.16 -11.73 -3.85
CA MET A 249 -15.99 -11.09 -4.85
C MET A 249 -15.08 -10.30 -5.78
N TYR A 250 -15.13 -10.58 -7.09
CA TYR A 250 -14.56 -9.68 -8.09
C TYR A 250 -15.66 -8.85 -8.74
N VAL A 251 -15.34 -7.62 -9.13
CA VAL A 251 -16.33 -6.63 -9.55
C VAL A 251 -15.77 -5.67 -10.59
N ASP A 252 -16.50 -5.50 -11.68
CA ASP A 252 -16.25 -4.48 -12.71
C ASP A 252 -17.13 -3.24 -12.46
N ASN A 253 -17.25 -2.34 -13.43
CA ASN A 253 -18.08 -1.14 -13.31
C ASN A 253 -19.59 -1.39 -13.46
N ASN A 254 -20.01 -2.62 -13.78
CA ASN A 254 -21.39 -2.99 -14.05
C ASN A 254 -21.93 -4.05 -13.08
N ARG A 255 -21.09 -4.97 -12.62
CA ARG A 255 -21.51 -6.23 -11.99
C ARG A 255 -20.41 -6.87 -11.17
N SER A 256 -20.83 -7.74 -10.26
CA SER A 256 -19.93 -8.59 -9.47
C SER A 256 -20.25 -10.07 -9.63
N TRP A 257 -19.27 -10.89 -9.25
CA TRP A 257 -19.38 -12.33 -9.10
C TRP A 257 -18.61 -12.77 -7.87
N PHE A 258 -19.03 -13.89 -7.26
CA PHE A 258 -18.24 -14.56 -6.25
C PHE A 258 -17.33 -15.59 -6.92
N MET A 259 -16.12 -15.76 -6.37
CA MET A 259 -15.13 -16.70 -6.86
C MET A 259 -14.42 -17.45 -5.74
N HIS A 260 -14.33 -18.77 -5.90
CA HIS A 260 -13.51 -19.67 -5.09
C HIS A 260 -13.17 -20.92 -5.92
N ASN A 261 -11.92 -21.39 -5.86
CA ASN A 261 -11.44 -22.55 -6.62
C ASN A 261 -11.75 -22.45 -8.12
N ASN A 262 -11.56 -21.27 -8.68
CA ASN A 262 -11.84 -20.91 -10.08
C ASN A 262 -13.31 -21.12 -10.51
N SER A 263 -14.22 -21.31 -9.54
CA SER A 263 -15.65 -21.40 -9.76
C SER A 263 -16.30 -20.05 -9.54
N HIS A 264 -17.14 -19.63 -10.49
CA HIS A 264 -17.81 -18.33 -10.49
C HIS A 264 -19.29 -18.52 -10.18
N THR A 265 -19.81 -17.81 -9.18
CA THR A 265 -21.21 -17.96 -8.76
C THR A 265 -21.88 -16.61 -8.52
N ASN A 266 -23.22 -16.62 -8.53
CA ASN A 266 -24.07 -15.52 -8.06
C ASN A 266 -23.75 -14.14 -8.67
N ARG A 267 -23.72 -14.06 -10.01
CA ARG A 267 -23.64 -12.78 -10.72
C ARG A 267 -24.69 -11.81 -10.19
N THR A 268 -24.26 -10.61 -9.81
CA THR A 268 -25.14 -9.56 -9.30
C THR A 268 -24.87 -8.26 -10.06
N GLU A 269 -25.94 -7.55 -10.45
CA GLU A 269 -25.81 -6.22 -11.07
C GLU A 269 -25.40 -5.17 -10.04
N GLY A 270 -24.78 -4.09 -10.50
CA GLY A 270 -24.17 -3.07 -9.65
C GLY A 270 -22.68 -3.33 -9.54
N GLY A 271 -21.89 -2.35 -9.98
CA GLY A 271 -20.44 -2.42 -9.98
C GLY A 271 -19.81 -1.30 -9.16
N ILE A 272 -18.51 -1.10 -9.36
CA ILE A 272 -17.75 -0.07 -8.68
C ILE A 272 -17.37 1.10 -9.61
N THR A 273 -17.09 2.23 -8.99
CA THR A 273 -16.50 3.42 -9.63
C THR A 273 -15.58 4.09 -8.62
N LYS A 274 -14.78 5.07 -9.05
CA LYS A 274 -14.00 5.90 -8.15
C LYS A 274 -14.92 6.54 -7.09
N GLY A 275 -14.55 6.39 -5.82
CA GLY A 275 -15.32 6.85 -4.66
C GLY A 275 -16.30 5.83 -4.10
N ALA A 276 -16.49 4.67 -4.75
CA ALA A 276 -17.29 3.59 -4.17
C ALA A 276 -16.59 2.96 -2.95
N THR A 277 -17.37 2.37 -2.06
CA THR A 277 -16.87 1.56 -0.94
C THR A 277 -17.30 0.11 -1.08
N VAL A 278 -16.38 -0.82 -0.87
CA VAL A 278 -16.64 -2.27 -0.84
C VAL A 278 -16.49 -2.76 0.59
N GLY A 279 -17.58 -3.24 1.18
CA GLY A 279 -17.61 -3.81 2.53
C GLY A 279 -17.44 -5.32 2.52
N VAL A 280 -16.67 -5.84 3.47
CA VAL A 280 -16.47 -7.29 3.66
C VAL A 280 -16.89 -7.66 5.08
N LEU A 281 -17.94 -8.48 5.20
CA LEU A 281 -18.42 -9.01 6.47
C LEU A 281 -18.06 -10.48 6.61
N LEU A 282 -17.11 -10.77 7.49
CA LEU A 282 -16.68 -12.12 7.86
C LEU A 282 -17.33 -12.52 9.19
N ASP A 283 -18.34 -13.39 9.12
CA ASP A 283 -19.01 -13.94 10.31
C ASP A 283 -18.52 -15.38 10.53
N LEU A 284 -17.52 -15.56 11.38
CA LEU A 284 -17.01 -16.90 11.76
C LEU A 284 -17.87 -17.58 12.83
N THR A 285 -18.90 -16.89 13.35
CA THR A 285 -19.89 -17.48 14.26
C THR A 285 -20.95 -18.22 13.44
N ARG A 286 -21.47 -17.58 12.39
CA ARG A 286 -22.39 -18.18 11.40
C ARG A 286 -21.68 -18.90 10.26
N ARG A 287 -20.35 -18.76 10.18
CA ARG A 287 -19.47 -19.32 9.14
C ARG A 287 -19.80 -18.80 7.74
N THR A 288 -20.13 -17.53 7.62
CA THR A 288 -20.53 -16.90 6.36
C THR A 288 -19.61 -15.74 5.97
N LEU A 289 -19.56 -15.46 4.66
CA LEU A 289 -18.93 -14.27 4.09
C LEU A 289 -19.95 -13.53 3.24
N THR A 290 -20.08 -12.22 3.46
CA THR A 290 -21.04 -11.38 2.75
C THR A 290 -20.37 -10.08 2.32
N PHE A 291 -20.77 -9.55 1.17
CA PHE A 291 -20.19 -8.33 0.59
C PHE A 291 -21.24 -7.21 0.51
N SER A 292 -20.77 -5.98 0.52
CA SER A 292 -21.58 -4.78 0.23
C SER A 292 -20.84 -3.84 -0.71
N ILE A 293 -21.60 -3.05 -1.47
CA ILE A 293 -21.09 -1.92 -2.24
C ILE A 293 -21.93 -0.70 -1.86
N ASN A 294 -21.29 0.38 -1.42
CA ASN A 294 -21.94 1.62 -0.99
C ASN A 294 -23.07 1.40 0.04
N GLU A 295 -22.79 0.63 1.09
CA GLU A 295 -23.74 0.28 2.16
C GLU A 295 -24.95 -0.60 1.74
N ASP A 296 -24.98 -1.08 0.51
CA ASP A 296 -25.96 -2.06 0.04
C ASP A 296 -25.35 -3.44 -0.09
N GLN A 297 -26.05 -4.46 0.41
CA GLN A 297 -25.59 -5.85 0.28
C GLN A 297 -25.51 -6.25 -1.21
N GLN A 298 -24.32 -6.68 -1.64
CA GLN A 298 -24.05 -7.04 -3.01
C GLN A 298 -24.30 -8.54 -3.21
N GLY A 299 -25.52 -8.89 -3.63
CA GLY A 299 -25.93 -10.27 -3.87
C GLY A 299 -26.37 -11.02 -2.60
N PRO A 300 -26.54 -12.35 -2.65
CA PRO A 300 -26.85 -13.17 -1.47
C PRO A 300 -25.62 -13.31 -0.55
N VAL A 301 -25.75 -14.11 0.52
CA VAL A 301 -24.58 -14.60 1.27
C VAL A 301 -23.66 -15.32 0.28
N ALA A 302 -22.39 -14.92 0.22
CA ALA A 302 -21.48 -15.33 -0.85
C ALA A 302 -20.91 -16.74 -0.60
N PHE A 303 -20.52 -17.01 0.63
CA PHE A 303 -19.96 -18.29 1.03
C PHE A 303 -20.43 -18.69 2.41
N GLU A 304 -20.56 -19.99 2.62
CA GLU A 304 -20.98 -20.63 3.87
C GLU A 304 -19.94 -21.68 4.28
N ASN A 305 -20.04 -22.17 5.52
CA ASN A 305 -19.16 -23.19 6.10
C ASN A 305 -17.67 -22.77 6.16
N LEU A 306 -17.38 -21.47 6.26
CA LEU A 306 -16.02 -20.99 6.47
C LEU A 306 -15.50 -21.37 7.86
N GLU A 307 -14.30 -21.94 7.89
CA GLU A 307 -13.64 -22.36 9.14
C GLU A 307 -12.12 -22.15 9.11
N GLY A 308 -11.50 -22.08 10.28
CA GLY A 308 -10.05 -21.88 10.42
C GLY A 308 -9.63 -20.41 10.44
N LEU A 309 -8.37 -20.15 10.09
CA LEU A 309 -7.77 -18.81 10.11
C LEU A 309 -7.84 -18.15 8.72
N PHE A 310 -8.36 -16.93 8.66
CA PHE A 310 -8.49 -16.14 7.45
C PHE A 310 -7.85 -14.77 7.60
N PHE A 311 -7.30 -14.26 6.51
CA PHE A 311 -6.79 -12.90 6.42
C PHE A 311 -7.63 -12.10 5.42
N PRO A 312 -7.94 -10.82 5.69
CA PRO A 312 -8.45 -9.90 4.69
C PRO A 312 -7.55 -9.93 3.45
N ALA A 313 -8.13 -9.92 2.26
CA ALA A 313 -7.37 -10.08 1.03
C ALA A 313 -7.92 -9.20 -0.08
N VAL A 314 -7.02 -8.67 -0.90
CA VAL A 314 -7.35 -7.97 -2.15
C VAL A 314 -6.46 -8.50 -3.26
N SER A 315 -7.03 -8.69 -4.46
CA SER A 315 -6.25 -8.75 -5.69
C SER A 315 -6.62 -7.63 -6.64
N LEU A 316 -5.62 -6.96 -7.20
CA LEU A 316 -5.81 -5.86 -8.13
C LEU A 316 -4.62 -5.72 -9.08
N ASN A 317 -4.87 -5.03 -10.19
CA ASN A 317 -3.84 -4.60 -11.14
C ASN A 317 -3.63 -3.07 -11.09
N ARG A 318 -2.73 -2.57 -11.93
CA ARG A 318 -2.31 -1.16 -11.97
C ARG A 318 -3.42 -0.14 -12.22
N ASN A 319 -4.54 -0.57 -12.81
CA ASN A 319 -5.66 0.31 -13.12
C ASN A 319 -6.54 0.60 -11.89
N VAL A 320 -6.26 -0.04 -10.76
CA VAL A 320 -7.02 0.10 -9.52
C VAL A 320 -6.11 0.57 -8.39
N GLN A 321 -6.64 1.43 -7.52
CA GLN A 321 -6.05 1.74 -6.23
C GLN A 321 -7.15 1.75 -5.18
N VAL A 322 -6.88 1.13 -4.04
CA VAL A 322 -7.84 1.05 -2.93
C VAL A 322 -7.20 1.42 -1.61
N THR A 323 -7.99 1.98 -0.70
CA THR A 323 -7.61 2.26 0.67
C THR A 323 -8.48 1.47 1.64
N LEU A 324 -7.82 0.78 2.58
CA LEU A 324 -8.43 -0.04 3.62
C LEU A 324 -8.87 0.82 4.81
N HIS A 325 -10.10 0.58 5.26
CA HIS A 325 -10.70 1.19 6.45
C HIS A 325 -11.04 0.08 7.45
N THR A 326 -10.46 0.17 8.65
CA THR A 326 -10.62 -0.83 9.72
C THR A 326 -11.10 -0.17 11.01
N GLY A 327 -11.34 -0.96 12.06
CA GLY A 327 -11.93 -0.42 13.28
C GLY A 327 -13.36 0.09 13.07
N LEU A 328 -14.12 -0.52 12.15
CA LEU A 328 -15.50 -0.17 11.83
C LEU A 328 -16.50 -1.08 12.56
N PRO A 329 -17.66 -0.55 13.00
CA PRO A 329 -18.73 -1.39 13.53
C PRO A 329 -19.40 -2.13 12.37
N VAL A 330 -20.11 -3.21 12.67
CA VAL A 330 -20.95 -3.88 11.67
C VAL A 330 -22.09 -2.94 11.27
N PRO A 331 -22.30 -2.65 9.98
CA PRO A 331 -23.37 -1.77 9.56
C PRO A 331 -24.77 -2.26 9.96
N GLU A 332 -25.67 -1.34 10.30
CA GLU A 332 -27.03 -1.65 10.78
C GLU A 332 -27.89 -2.41 9.76
N PHE A 333 -27.59 -2.28 8.46
CA PHE A 333 -28.32 -3.01 7.42
C PHE A 333 -28.06 -4.53 7.47
N TYR A 334 -26.94 -4.96 8.05
CA TYR A 334 -26.69 -6.38 8.34
C TYR A 334 -27.43 -6.86 9.59
N THR A 335 -27.62 -6.00 10.58
CA THR A 335 -28.30 -6.35 11.84
C THR A 335 -29.82 -6.37 11.69
N SER A 336 -30.40 -5.40 10.97
CA SER A 336 -31.83 -5.30 10.71
C SER A 336 -32.40 -6.49 9.92
N ARG A 337 -31.61 -7.07 9.00
CA ARG A 337 -32.00 -8.28 8.26
C ARG A 337 -31.93 -9.57 9.10
N SER A 338 -31.17 -9.57 10.19
CA SER A 338 -31.09 -10.70 11.13
C SER A 338 -32.27 -10.76 12.11
N ALA A 339 -33.09 -9.71 12.17
CA ALA A 339 -34.24 -9.58 13.06
C ALA A 339 -35.59 -9.85 12.39
N MET A 340 -35.61 -10.23 11.11
CA MET A 340 -36.82 -10.70 10.44
C MET A 340 -37.00 -12.21 10.67
N PRO A 341 -38.13 -12.65 11.27
CA PRO A 341 -38.36 -14.03 11.68
C PRO A 341 -38.51 -15.03 10.54
#